data_AF-A0A9E1NTC8-F1
#
_entry.id   AF-A0A9E1NTC8-F1
#
_cell.length_a   1.000
_cell.length_b   1.000
_cell.length_c   1.000
_cell.angle_alpha   90.00
_cell.angle_beta   90.00
_cell.angle_gamma   90.00
#
_symmetry.space_group_name_H-M   'P 1'
#
loop_
_entity.id
_entity.type
_entity.pdbx_description
1 polymer ?
#
loop_
_entity_poly.entity_id
_entity_poly.type
_entity_poly.pdbx_seq_one_letter_code
_entity_poly.pdbx_strand_id
1 'polypeptide(L)'
;MKFKNAALVVSFVILCLQASSAWAGTSYSSNDLYYLAQKSYYKFKRSPGKQRYRHHWEKVIQKFAKVVKHYPKSRQAYKATFTMASLYQGLNEVSKNIKDLDQALRYYKKVYRDFSGGTLTDDALFELAKIYLDKKDLSSASRILKIILKKYPNGDQIVKARQEYQNLMSVDFRADKQKILQPVNTNPVVMPKEEKLVISKLTSPSKKTKLVESGSVKQLLEPKVKAKEKKKSTAQHKVPQHLKKVIEKTSKDKVNVVSNV
;
A
#
# COMPACT_ATOMS: atom_id res chain seq x y z
N MET A 1 -48.18 56.98 -22.36
CA MET A 1 -46.94 56.67 -21.62
C MET A 1 -46.86 55.17 -21.25
N LYS A 2 -46.43 54.25 -22.13
CA LYS A 2 -46.33 52.81 -21.75
C LYS A 2 -45.30 51.96 -22.52
N PHE A 3 -44.09 52.43 -22.83
CA PHE A 3 -43.07 51.53 -23.44
C PHE A 3 -41.61 51.76 -22.99
N LYS A 4 -41.33 52.66 -22.03
CA LYS A 4 -39.94 52.95 -21.62
C LYS A 4 -39.33 51.89 -20.68
N ASN A 5 -40.15 51.03 -20.06
CA ASN A 5 -39.69 50.09 -19.03
C ASN A 5 -39.37 48.68 -19.58
N ALA A 6 -39.83 48.34 -20.79
CA ALA A 6 -39.60 47.02 -21.38
C ALA A 6 -38.17 46.86 -21.94
N ALA A 7 -37.60 47.94 -22.50
CA ALA A 7 -36.24 47.92 -23.06
C ALA A 7 -35.14 47.72 -21.99
N LEU A 8 -35.37 48.18 -20.76
CA LEU A 8 -34.44 48.01 -19.64
C LEU A 8 -34.42 46.58 -19.09
N VAL A 9 -35.57 45.89 -19.10
CA VAL A 9 -35.68 44.51 -18.60
C VAL A 9 -35.07 43.51 -19.58
N VAL A 10 -35.20 43.74 -20.89
CA VAL A 10 -34.60 42.88 -21.92
C VAL A 10 -33.06 42.99 -21.94
N SER A 11 -32.51 44.18 -21.67
CA SER A 11 -31.06 44.39 -21.58
C SER A 11 -30.43 43.68 -20.37
N PHE A 12 -31.13 43.61 -19.24
CA PHE A 12 -30.64 42.93 -18.03
C PHE A 12 -30.62 41.40 -18.18
N VAL A 13 -31.58 40.83 -18.91
CA VAL A 13 -31.64 39.38 -19.19
C VAL A 13 -30.51 38.95 -20.13
N ILE A 14 -30.13 39.77 -21.11
CA ILE A 14 -29.04 39.47 -22.06
C ILE A 14 -27.66 39.55 -21.37
N LEU A 15 -27.50 40.43 -20.37
CA LEU A 15 -26.27 40.52 -19.57
C LEU A 15 -26.04 39.30 -18.65
N CYS A 16 -27.11 38.63 -18.22
CA CYS A 16 -27.03 37.42 -17.40
C CYS A 16 -26.66 36.14 -18.17
N LEU A 17 -26.82 36.09 -19.50
CA LEU A 17 -26.44 34.91 -20.30
C LEU A 17 -24.95 34.82 -20.66
N GLN A 18 -24.17 35.89 -20.46
CA GLN A 18 -22.74 35.93 -20.83
C GLN A 18 -21.79 35.56 -19.67
N ALA A 19 -22.31 35.32 -18.46
CA ALA A 19 -21.48 35.12 -17.26
C ALA A 19 -21.30 33.65 -16.82
N SER A 20 -21.86 32.67 -17.53
CA SER A 20 -21.90 31.27 -17.06
C SER A 20 -20.75 30.36 -17.53
N SER A 21 -19.81 30.84 -18.36
CA SER A 21 -18.84 29.96 -19.04
C SER A 21 -17.41 29.96 -18.48
N ALA A 22 -17.15 30.52 -17.29
CA ALA A 22 -15.77 30.71 -16.81
C ALA A 22 -15.31 29.78 -15.66
N TRP A 23 -15.99 28.67 -15.37
CA TRP A 23 -15.57 27.72 -14.33
C TRP A 23 -15.39 26.30 -14.89
N ALA A 24 -14.86 26.16 -16.10
CA ALA A 24 -14.25 24.91 -16.52
C ALA A 24 -12.91 24.75 -15.78
N GLY A 25 -12.96 24.34 -14.51
CA GLY A 25 -11.78 23.93 -13.77
C GLY A 25 -11.09 22.81 -14.54
N THR A 26 -9.78 22.91 -14.75
CA THR A 26 -9.02 21.87 -15.44
C THR A 26 -9.18 20.54 -14.70
N SER A 27 -9.89 19.59 -15.29
CA SER A 27 -10.03 18.24 -14.75
C SER A 27 -8.74 17.46 -15.04
N TYR A 28 -7.86 17.33 -14.05
CA TYR A 28 -6.65 16.52 -14.19
C TYR A 28 -6.99 15.05 -14.39
N SER A 29 -6.49 14.40 -15.44
CA SER A 29 -6.64 12.96 -15.64
C SER A 29 -5.84 12.14 -14.61
N SER A 30 -6.05 10.82 -14.57
CA SER A 30 -5.25 9.93 -13.72
C SER A 30 -3.76 10.00 -14.04
N ASN A 31 -3.41 10.12 -15.34
CA ASN A 31 -2.03 10.29 -15.81
C ASN A 31 -1.43 11.60 -15.32
N ASP A 32 -2.17 12.71 -15.39
CA ASP A 32 -1.66 14.01 -14.98
C ASP A 32 -1.38 14.07 -13.48
N LEU A 33 -2.33 13.61 -12.66
CA LEU A 33 -2.14 13.57 -11.20
C LEU A 33 -0.96 12.66 -10.82
N TYR A 34 -0.83 11.51 -11.49
CA TYR A 34 0.27 10.59 -11.24
C TYR A 34 1.61 11.16 -11.68
N TYR A 35 1.68 11.81 -12.84
CA TYR A 35 2.87 12.52 -13.32
C TYR A 35 3.33 13.60 -12.33
N LEU A 36 2.40 14.42 -11.82
CA LEU A 36 2.69 15.42 -10.80
C LEU A 36 3.20 14.80 -9.50
N ALA A 37 2.63 13.66 -9.08
CA ALA A 37 3.09 12.92 -7.92
C ALA A 37 4.50 12.35 -8.13
N GLN A 38 4.78 11.75 -9.29
CA GLN A 38 6.12 11.25 -9.65
C GLN A 38 7.16 12.37 -9.70
N LYS A 39 6.83 13.52 -10.29
CA LYS A 39 7.73 14.69 -10.30
C LYS A 39 8.08 15.13 -8.88
N SER A 40 7.10 15.16 -7.98
CA SER A 40 7.32 15.46 -6.55
C SER A 40 8.18 14.39 -5.87
N TYR A 41 7.94 13.11 -6.17
CA TYR A 41 8.70 11.98 -5.65
C TYR A 41 10.18 12.06 -6.01
N TYR A 42 10.51 12.21 -7.30
CA TYR A 42 11.90 12.27 -7.73
C TYR A 42 12.63 13.52 -7.22
N LYS A 43 11.93 14.67 -7.13
CA LYS A 43 12.49 15.88 -6.50
C LYS A 43 12.81 15.64 -5.02
N PHE A 44 11.93 14.93 -4.31
CA PHE A 44 12.12 14.57 -2.91
C PHE A 44 13.26 13.58 -2.71
N LYS A 45 13.31 12.48 -3.48
CA LYS A 45 14.34 11.45 -3.37
C LYS A 45 15.75 11.97 -3.71
N ARG A 46 15.88 13.01 -4.54
CA ARG A 46 17.15 13.69 -4.82
C ARG A 46 17.57 14.69 -3.74
N SER A 47 16.79 14.86 -2.67
CA SER A 47 17.09 15.81 -1.59
C SER A 47 17.27 15.06 -0.25
N PRO A 48 18.48 14.54 0.07
CA PRO A 48 18.74 13.82 1.32
C PRO A 48 18.36 14.63 2.57
N GLY A 49 18.66 15.93 2.58
CA GLY A 49 18.27 16.82 3.68
C GLY A 49 16.76 16.87 3.93
N LYS A 50 15.94 16.77 2.87
CA LYS A 50 14.48 16.73 2.99
C LYS A 50 13.97 15.38 3.51
N GLN A 51 14.66 14.29 3.19
CA GLN A 51 14.31 12.94 3.65
C GLN A 51 14.45 12.79 5.16
N ARG A 52 15.16 13.67 5.86
CA ARG A 52 15.26 13.65 7.33
C ARG A 52 13.97 14.10 8.03
N TYR A 53 13.07 14.80 7.33
CA TYR A 53 11.89 15.39 7.94
C TYR A 53 10.59 14.76 7.45
N ARG A 54 9.81 14.22 8.39
CA ARG A 54 8.52 13.54 8.15
C ARG A 54 7.58 14.30 7.22
N HIS A 55 7.41 15.60 7.44
CA HIS A 55 6.46 16.40 6.69
C HIS A 55 6.77 16.42 5.16
N HIS A 56 8.02 16.21 4.75
CA HIS A 56 8.37 16.08 3.33
C HIS A 56 7.91 14.74 2.73
N TRP A 57 8.04 13.64 3.48
CA TRP A 57 7.47 12.35 3.08
C TRP A 57 5.96 12.45 2.93
N GLU A 58 5.28 12.99 3.93
CA GLU A 58 3.81 13.15 3.94
C GLU A 58 3.33 14.00 2.76
N LYS A 59 4.04 15.09 2.43
CA LYS A 59 3.74 15.91 1.24
C LYS A 59 3.75 15.09 -0.05
N VAL A 60 4.72 14.18 -0.22
CA VAL A 60 4.80 13.32 -1.42
C VAL A 60 3.71 12.24 -1.39
N ILE A 61 3.52 11.58 -0.24
CA ILE A 61 2.47 10.57 -0.05
C ILE A 61 1.09 11.15 -0.39
N GLN A 62 0.79 12.37 0.07
CA GLN A 62 -0.48 13.05 -0.24
C GLN A 62 -0.70 13.27 -1.74
N LYS A 63 0.36 13.44 -2.55
CA LYS A 63 0.22 13.57 -4.01
C LYS A 63 -0.23 12.25 -4.63
N PHE A 64 0.35 11.12 -4.22
CA PHE A 64 -0.10 9.81 -4.66
C PHE A 64 -1.49 9.45 -4.11
N ALA A 65 -1.78 9.81 -2.86
CA ALA A 65 -3.11 9.61 -2.26
C ALA A 65 -4.21 10.31 -3.07
N LYS A 66 -3.93 11.47 -3.67
CA LYS A 66 -4.87 12.14 -4.58
C LYS A 66 -5.17 11.30 -5.82
N VAL A 67 -4.17 10.63 -6.41
CA VAL A 67 -4.38 9.72 -7.55
C VAL A 67 -5.33 8.59 -7.16
N VAL A 68 -5.05 7.92 -6.04
CA VAL A 68 -5.86 6.80 -5.53
C VAL A 68 -7.28 7.26 -5.19
N LYS A 69 -7.44 8.45 -4.61
CA LYS A 69 -8.75 9.01 -4.23
C LYS A 69 -9.64 9.30 -5.46
N HIS A 70 -9.08 9.94 -6.49
CA HIS A 70 -9.88 10.39 -7.64
C HIS A 70 -10.05 9.30 -8.69
N TYR A 71 -9.10 8.36 -8.79
CA TYR A 71 -9.07 7.34 -9.84
C TYR A 71 -8.80 5.94 -9.28
N PRO A 72 -9.59 5.44 -8.31
CA PRO A 72 -9.25 4.27 -7.49
C PRO A 72 -9.03 2.96 -8.28
N LYS A 73 -9.68 2.80 -9.45
CA LYS A 73 -9.56 1.59 -10.29
C LYS A 73 -8.55 1.75 -11.44
N SER A 74 -7.85 2.88 -11.53
CA SER A 74 -6.93 3.15 -12.63
C SER A 74 -5.59 2.44 -12.48
N ARG A 75 -4.90 2.20 -13.59
CA ARG A 75 -3.50 1.71 -13.59
C ARG A 75 -2.58 2.66 -12.82
N GLN A 76 -2.88 3.95 -12.80
CA GLN A 76 -2.12 4.95 -12.06
C GLN A 76 -2.36 4.82 -10.55
N ALA A 77 -3.58 4.50 -10.11
CA ALA A 77 -3.85 4.19 -8.70
C ALA A 77 -3.16 2.90 -8.25
N TYR A 78 -3.05 1.89 -9.11
CA TYR A 78 -2.27 0.69 -8.84
C TYR A 78 -0.81 1.03 -8.52
N LYS A 79 -0.15 1.78 -9.41
CA LYS A 79 1.23 2.24 -9.21
C LYS A 79 1.38 3.18 -8.00
N ALA A 80 0.42 4.09 -7.81
CA ALA A 80 0.42 5.03 -6.70
C ALA A 80 0.28 4.32 -5.35
N THR A 81 -0.58 3.31 -5.25
CA THR A 81 -0.79 2.53 -4.02
C THR A 81 0.48 1.79 -3.61
N PHE A 82 1.16 1.15 -4.56
CA PHE A 82 2.47 0.54 -4.31
C PHE A 82 3.50 1.57 -3.84
N THR A 83 3.58 2.71 -4.53
CA THR A 83 4.55 3.78 -4.19
C THR A 83 4.27 4.37 -2.80
N MET A 84 2.99 4.50 -2.41
CA MET A 84 2.62 4.92 -1.06
C MET A 84 3.13 3.94 0.00
N ALA A 85 3.01 2.64 -0.24
CA ALA A 85 3.52 1.62 0.67
C ALA A 85 5.04 1.77 0.89
N SER A 86 5.81 1.87 -0.20
CA SER A 86 7.26 2.05 -0.12
C SER A 86 7.67 3.39 0.51
N LEU A 87 6.90 4.46 0.29
CA LEU A 87 7.14 5.75 0.95
C LEU A 87 6.90 5.69 2.46
N TYR A 88 5.87 4.98 2.92
CA TYR A 88 5.63 4.77 4.34
C TYR A 88 6.71 3.87 4.97
N GLN A 89 7.18 2.86 4.25
CA GLN A 89 8.30 2.02 4.69
C GLN A 89 9.58 2.86 4.84
N GLY A 90 9.93 3.67 3.83
CA GLY A 90 11.08 4.58 3.93
C GLY A 90 10.92 5.64 5.02
N LEU A 91 9.69 6.12 5.28
CA LEU A 91 9.43 7.02 6.40
C LEU A 91 9.61 6.31 7.75
N ASN A 92 9.21 5.04 7.89
CA ASN A 92 9.49 4.24 9.06
C ASN A 92 11.01 4.05 9.26
N GLU A 93 11.77 3.81 8.19
CA GLU A 93 13.24 3.65 8.28
C GLU A 93 13.91 4.87 8.89
N VAL A 94 13.42 6.08 8.57
CA VAL A 94 13.95 7.35 9.11
C VAL A 94 13.40 7.67 10.49
N SER A 95 12.09 7.52 10.71
CA SER A 95 11.43 7.95 11.94
C SER A 95 11.42 6.90 13.05
N LYS A 96 11.67 5.64 12.71
CA LYS A 96 11.49 4.44 13.56
C LYS A 96 10.09 4.30 14.16
N ASN A 97 9.09 4.98 13.62
CA ASN A 97 7.72 4.94 14.13
C ASN A 97 6.94 3.76 13.56
N ILE A 98 6.52 2.84 14.42
CA ILE A 98 5.77 1.64 14.04
C ILE A 98 4.49 1.94 13.27
N LYS A 99 3.84 3.08 13.54
CA LYS A 99 2.62 3.49 12.84
C LYS A 99 2.85 3.66 11.34
N ASP A 100 4.04 4.09 10.92
CA ASP A 100 4.39 4.21 9.50
C ASP A 100 4.60 2.84 8.84
N LEU A 101 5.19 1.90 9.58
CA LEU A 101 5.31 0.52 9.09
C LEU A 101 3.92 -0.12 8.92
N ASP A 102 3.00 0.14 9.85
CA ASP A 102 1.62 -0.31 9.72
C ASP A 102 0.90 0.32 8.51
N GLN A 103 1.23 1.58 8.16
CA GLN A 103 0.77 2.18 6.90
C GLN A 103 1.34 1.45 5.68
N ALA A 104 2.65 1.17 5.66
CA ALA A 104 3.28 0.42 4.58
C ALA A 104 2.62 -0.95 4.37
N LEU A 105 2.48 -1.73 5.45
CA LEU A 105 1.79 -3.03 5.46
C LEU A 105 0.37 -2.94 4.89
N ARG A 106 -0.40 -1.94 5.31
CA ARG A 106 -1.77 -1.74 4.81
C ARG A 106 -1.81 -1.42 3.32
N TYR A 107 -0.90 -0.57 2.82
CA TYR A 107 -0.88 -0.22 1.40
C TYR A 107 -0.36 -1.36 0.52
N TYR A 108 0.65 -2.14 0.95
CA TYR A 108 1.05 -3.35 0.22
C TYR A 108 -0.09 -4.37 0.13
N LYS A 109 -0.81 -4.62 1.23
CA LYS A 109 -2.03 -5.45 1.20
C LYS A 109 -3.09 -4.90 0.26
N LYS A 110 -3.23 -3.57 0.20
CA LYS A 110 -4.18 -2.90 -0.70
C LYS A 110 -3.83 -3.13 -2.17
N VAL A 111 -2.54 -3.15 -2.53
CA VAL A 111 -2.09 -3.48 -3.91
C VAL A 111 -2.61 -4.86 -4.32
N TYR A 112 -2.42 -5.87 -3.48
CA TYR A 112 -2.86 -7.25 -3.76
C TYR A 112 -4.37 -7.42 -3.77
N ARG A 113 -5.09 -6.72 -2.88
CA ARG A 113 -6.55 -6.92 -2.72
C ARG A 113 -7.38 -6.13 -3.73
N ASP A 114 -6.99 -4.90 -4.05
CA ASP A 114 -7.88 -3.96 -4.73
C ASP A 114 -7.61 -3.87 -6.25
N PHE A 115 -6.53 -4.47 -6.75
CA PHE A 115 -6.14 -4.41 -8.16
C PHE A 115 -6.01 -5.82 -8.77
N SER A 116 -6.24 -5.91 -10.08
CA SER A 116 -5.94 -7.12 -10.84
C SER A 116 -4.44 -7.43 -10.77
N GLY A 117 -4.09 -8.70 -10.57
CA GLY A 117 -2.70 -9.13 -10.46
C GLY A 117 -1.83 -8.69 -11.64
N GLY A 118 -0.63 -8.23 -11.33
CA GLY A 118 0.44 -7.89 -12.29
C GLY A 118 1.76 -7.71 -11.54
N THR A 119 2.81 -7.23 -12.21
CA THR A 119 4.19 -7.20 -11.66
C THR A 119 4.35 -6.47 -10.31
N LEU A 120 3.62 -5.36 -10.08
CA LEU A 120 3.70 -4.69 -8.76
C LEU A 120 2.99 -5.48 -7.64
N THR A 121 2.23 -6.51 -7.97
CA THR A 121 1.48 -7.30 -7.00
C THR A 121 2.39 -8.33 -6.34
N ASP A 122 3.21 -9.05 -7.12
CA ASP A 122 4.25 -9.91 -6.57
C ASP A 122 5.35 -9.10 -5.88
N ASP A 123 5.71 -7.91 -6.40
CA ASP A 123 6.56 -6.96 -5.66
C ASP A 123 5.96 -6.60 -4.30
N ALA A 124 4.68 -6.20 -4.26
CA ALA A 124 4.01 -5.80 -3.02
C ALA A 124 3.92 -6.96 -2.01
N LEU A 125 3.62 -8.17 -2.49
CA LEU A 125 3.58 -9.36 -1.66
C LEU A 125 4.98 -9.69 -1.13
N PHE A 126 6.03 -9.54 -1.94
CA PHE A 126 7.39 -9.83 -1.50
C PHE A 126 7.86 -8.83 -0.44
N GLU A 127 7.63 -7.53 -0.62
CA GLU A 127 7.91 -6.52 0.41
C GLU A 127 7.08 -6.74 1.69
N LEU A 128 5.82 -7.15 1.55
CA LEU A 128 4.97 -7.52 2.67
C LEU A 128 5.56 -8.72 3.45
N ALA A 129 6.05 -9.75 2.76
CA ALA A 129 6.70 -10.90 3.38
C ALA A 129 7.98 -10.48 4.13
N LYS A 130 8.83 -9.64 3.53
CA LYS A 130 10.05 -9.11 4.16
C LYS A 130 9.75 -8.38 5.47
N ILE A 131 8.72 -7.51 5.49
CA ILE A 131 8.34 -6.82 6.73
C ILE A 131 7.90 -7.83 7.80
N TYR A 132 7.19 -8.90 7.42
CA TYR A 132 6.83 -9.95 8.38
C TYR A 132 8.04 -10.74 8.90
N LEU A 133 9.01 -11.03 8.03
CA LEU A 133 10.29 -11.64 8.42
C LEU A 133 11.05 -10.78 9.42
N ASP A 134 11.15 -9.47 9.16
CA ASP A 134 11.82 -8.52 10.04
C ASP A 134 11.15 -8.45 11.42
N LYS A 135 9.81 -8.52 11.44
CA LYS A 135 8.99 -8.59 12.67
C LYS A 135 9.00 -9.96 13.36
N LYS A 136 9.74 -10.94 12.81
CA LYS A 136 9.76 -12.35 13.27
C LYS A 136 8.40 -13.05 13.26
N ASP A 137 7.45 -12.53 12.48
CA ASP A 137 6.16 -13.17 12.22
C ASP A 137 6.32 -14.17 11.05
N LEU A 138 6.96 -15.30 11.35
CA LEU A 138 7.32 -16.33 10.37
C LEU A 138 6.07 -16.96 9.73
N SER A 139 4.97 -17.04 10.47
CA SER A 139 3.68 -17.59 9.99
C SER A 139 3.08 -16.69 8.91
N SER A 140 2.98 -15.38 9.17
CA SER A 140 2.51 -14.44 8.15
C SER A 140 3.44 -14.39 6.95
N ALA A 141 4.75 -14.36 7.16
CA ALA A 141 5.74 -14.38 6.07
C ALA A 141 5.57 -15.62 5.17
N SER A 142 5.56 -16.81 5.77
CA SER A 142 5.36 -18.10 5.07
C SER A 142 4.07 -18.11 4.25
N ARG A 143 2.96 -17.62 4.82
CA ARG A 143 1.69 -17.52 4.11
C ARG A 143 1.77 -16.60 2.89
N ILE A 144 2.39 -15.44 3.01
CA ILE A 144 2.52 -14.50 1.89
C ILE A 144 3.45 -15.06 0.80
N LEU A 145 4.57 -15.67 1.17
CA LEU A 145 5.49 -16.31 0.23
C LEU A 145 4.82 -17.45 -0.54
N LYS A 146 4.02 -18.29 0.13
CA LYS A 146 3.19 -19.32 -0.53
C LYS A 146 2.23 -18.72 -1.58
N ILE A 147 1.66 -17.55 -1.30
CA ILE A 147 0.78 -16.86 -2.27
C ILE A 147 1.56 -16.50 -3.52
N ILE A 148 2.79 -15.96 -3.38
CA ILE A 148 3.66 -15.64 -4.53
C ILE A 148 3.93 -16.89 -5.36
N LEU A 149 4.40 -17.97 -4.72
CA LEU A 149 4.73 -19.23 -5.39
C LEU A 149 3.55 -19.87 -6.13
N LYS A 150 2.33 -19.73 -5.60
CA LYS A 150 1.12 -20.35 -6.18
C LYS A 150 0.44 -19.48 -7.23
N LYS A 151 0.30 -18.18 -6.98
CA LYS A 151 -0.50 -17.27 -7.82
C LYS A 151 0.31 -16.49 -8.84
N TYR A 152 1.62 -16.36 -8.63
CA TYR A 152 2.50 -15.58 -9.49
C TYR A 152 3.70 -16.44 -9.94
N PRO A 153 3.46 -17.61 -10.60
CA PRO A 153 4.52 -18.54 -11.00
C PRO A 153 5.51 -17.95 -12.03
N ASN A 154 5.09 -16.91 -12.74
CA ASN A 154 5.87 -16.21 -13.76
C ASN A 154 6.29 -14.79 -13.31
N GLY A 155 6.09 -14.47 -12.02
CA GLY A 155 6.46 -13.18 -11.44
C GLY A 155 7.96 -13.06 -11.21
N ASP A 156 8.50 -11.85 -11.22
CA ASP A 156 9.95 -11.62 -11.07
C ASP A 156 10.44 -11.87 -9.64
N GLN A 157 9.54 -11.82 -8.66
CA GLN A 157 9.85 -12.10 -7.26
C GLN A 157 9.85 -13.58 -6.91
N ILE A 158 9.48 -14.50 -7.82
CA ILE A 158 9.28 -15.90 -7.47
C ILE A 158 10.55 -16.58 -6.97
N VAL A 159 11.71 -16.28 -7.56
CA VAL A 159 12.99 -16.89 -7.18
C VAL A 159 13.37 -16.49 -5.76
N LYS A 160 13.27 -15.18 -5.46
CA LYS A 160 13.53 -14.67 -4.10
C LYS A 160 12.52 -15.20 -3.10
N ALA A 161 11.23 -15.23 -3.47
CA ALA A 161 10.18 -15.76 -2.60
C ALA A 161 10.39 -17.24 -2.28
N ARG A 162 10.84 -18.04 -3.26
CA ARG A 162 11.18 -19.45 -3.06
C ARG A 162 12.33 -19.60 -2.08
N GLN A 163 13.40 -18.83 -2.26
CA GLN A 163 14.55 -18.84 -1.38
C GLN A 163 14.17 -18.52 0.06
N GLU A 164 13.46 -17.40 0.29
CA GLU A 164 13.00 -17.02 1.62
C GLU A 164 12.07 -18.07 2.25
N TYR A 165 11.20 -18.67 1.44
CA TYR A 165 10.31 -19.73 1.90
C TYR A 165 11.08 -20.97 2.37
N GLN A 166 12.10 -21.40 1.62
CA GLN A 166 12.95 -22.53 2.01
C GLN A 166 13.78 -22.23 3.27
N ASN A 167 14.33 -21.01 3.36
CA ASN A 167 15.04 -20.56 4.56
C ASN A 167 14.15 -20.66 5.80
N LEU A 168 12.89 -20.20 5.71
CA LEU A 168 11.92 -20.31 6.80
C LEU A 168 11.67 -21.75 7.24
N MET A 169 11.44 -22.67 6.28
CA MET A 169 11.22 -24.08 6.61
C MET A 169 12.45 -24.68 7.30
N SER A 170 13.66 -24.34 6.84
CA SER A 170 14.89 -24.84 7.46
C SER A 170 15.10 -24.34 8.88
N VAL A 171 14.66 -23.12 9.20
CA VAL A 171 14.71 -22.56 10.57
C VAL A 171 13.71 -23.25 11.47
N ASP A 172 12.49 -23.51 10.99
CA ASP A 172 11.44 -24.21 11.74
C ASP A 172 11.91 -25.63 12.14
N PHE A 173 12.43 -26.40 11.17
CA PHE A 173 13.00 -27.73 11.42
C PHE A 173 14.20 -27.71 12.38
N ARG A 174 15.03 -26.65 12.34
CA ARG A 174 16.16 -26.50 13.29
C ARG A 174 15.68 -26.18 14.70
N ALA A 175 14.70 -25.29 14.85
CA ALA A 175 14.12 -24.95 16.15
C ALA A 175 13.50 -26.18 16.82
N ASP A 176 12.78 -26.99 16.05
CA ASP A 176 12.23 -28.26 16.53
C ASP A 176 13.31 -29.24 16.94
N LYS A 177 14.35 -29.43 16.11
CA LYS A 177 15.48 -30.31 16.44
C LYS A 177 16.25 -29.83 17.68
N GLN A 178 16.42 -28.52 17.85
CA GLN A 178 17.12 -27.94 19.00
C GLN A 178 16.29 -28.04 20.29
N LYS A 179 14.96 -27.99 20.20
CA LYS A 179 14.03 -28.26 21.31
C LYS A 179 14.05 -29.74 21.72
N ILE A 180 14.28 -30.64 20.78
CA ILE A 180 14.44 -32.10 21.02
C ILE A 180 15.81 -32.42 21.67
N LEU A 181 16.84 -31.57 21.46
CA LEU A 181 18.20 -31.79 21.95
C LEU A 181 18.53 -31.10 23.28
N GLN A 182 17.59 -30.36 23.90
CA GLN A 182 17.80 -29.88 25.27
C GLN A 182 17.70 -31.06 26.25
N PRO A 183 18.60 -31.19 27.25
CA PRO A 183 18.56 -32.30 28.19
C PRO A 183 17.21 -32.28 28.91
N VAL A 184 16.42 -33.33 28.72
CA VAL A 184 15.26 -33.60 29.55
C VAL A 184 15.79 -33.74 30.97
N ASN A 185 15.58 -32.73 31.81
CA ASN A 185 15.91 -32.83 33.23
C ASN A 185 14.87 -33.77 33.87
N THR A 186 15.10 -35.07 33.73
CA THR A 186 14.40 -36.09 34.51
C THR A 186 15.05 -36.13 35.89
N ASN A 187 14.46 -35.43 36.86
CA ASN A 187 14.59 -35.87 38.24
C ASN A 187 14.15 -37.35 38.30
N PRO A 188 14.91 -38.26 38.91
CA PRO A 188 14.54 -39.66 38.95
C PRO A 188 13.28 -39.80 39.81
N VAL A 189 12.13 -40.00 39.16
CA VAL A 189 10.93 -40.50 39.80
C VAL A 189 11.24 -41.94 40.19
N VAL A 190 11.35 -42.16 41.49
CA VAL A 190 11.44 -43.47 42.12
C VAL A 190 10.29 -44.34 41.59
N MET A 191 10.64 -45.42 40.90
CA MET A 191 9.77 -46.52 40.52
C MET A 191 9.08 -47.11 41.75
N PRO A 192 7.73 -47.14 41.83
CA PRO A 192 7.04 -48.11 42.68
C PRO A 192 6.85 -49.41 41.90
N LYS A 193 7.13 -50.52 42.58
CA LYS A 193 6.98 -51.91 42.12
C LYS A 193 5.61 -52.20 41.52
N GLU A 194 5.62 -53.10 40.54
CA GLU A 194 4.45 -53.76 39.95
C GLU A 194 3.54 -54.37 41.04
N GLU A 195 2.25 -54.08 40.95
CA GLU A 195 1.21 -54.94 41.50
C GLU A 195 0.12 -55.17 40.44
N LYS A 196 -0.29 -56.43 40.35
CA LYS A 196 -1.06 -57.05 39.27
C LYS A 196 -2.57 -56.74 39.36
N LEU A 197 -3.22 -56.86 38.19
CA LEU A 197 -4.65 -57.12 37.94
C LEU A 197 -5.66 -56.02 38.32
N VAL A 198 -6.48 -55.57 37.34
CA VAL A 198 -7.87 -56.01 37.10
C VAL A 198 -8.48 -55.19 35.95
N ILE A 199 -9.19 -55.90 35.07
CA ILE A 199 -9.96 -55.42 33.92
C ILE A 199 -11.20 -54.65 34.38
N SER A 200 -11.50 -53.47 33.82
CA SER A 200 -12.89 -53.07 33.53
C SER A 200 -13.00 -51.91 32.52
N LYS A 201 -13.95 -52.07 31.60
CA LYS A 201 -14.45 -51.11 30.60
C LYS A 201 -14.92 -49.80 31.27
N LEU A 202 -14.96 -48.69 30.53
CA LEU A 202 -16.21 -47.99 30.14
C LEU A 202 -15.92 -46.62 29.46
N THR A 203 -16.35 -46.52 28.19
CA THR A 203 -17.12 -45.42 27.55
C THR A 203 -16.74 -43.93 27.75
N SER A 204 -16.51 -43.28 26.61
CA SER A 204 -16.82 -41.87 26.28
C SER A 204 -18.30 -41.51 26.59
N PRO A 205 -18.79 -40.23 26.69
CA PRO A 205 -18.52 -39.16 25.70
C PRO A 205 -18.65 -37.66 26.13
N SER A 206 -18.15 -36.80 25.23
CA SER A 206 -18.75 -35.56 24.69
C SER A 206 -19.66 -34.65 25.55
N LYS A 207 -19.36 -33.33 25.59
CA LYS A 207 -20.38 -32.29 25.31
C LYS A 207 -19.82 -30.90 24.93
N LYS A 208 -20.43 -30.34 23.87
CA LYS A 208 -20.46 -28.94 23.44
C LYS A 208 -21.42 -28.09 24.31
N THR A 209 -21.11 -26.79 24.46
CA THR A 209 -22.08 -25.65 24.47
C THR A 209 -21.25 -24.34 24.45
N LYS A 210 -21.32 -23.36 23.54
CA LYS A 210 -22.35 -22.56 22.83
C LYS A 210 -22.81 -21.28 23.58
N LEU A 211 -22.73 -20.15 22.85
CA LEU A 211 -23.48 -18.87 22.96
C LEU A 211 -23.17 -17.90 24.12
N VAL A 212 -22.96 -16.60 23.80
CA VAL A 212 -23.86 -15.46 24.13
C VAL A 212 -23.53 -14.26 23.21
N GLU A 213 -24.57 -13.50 22.89
CA GLU A 213 -24.77 -12.41 21.93
C GLU A 213 -24.98 -11.05 22.63
N SER A 214 -25.03 -9.96 21.84
CA SER A 214 -25.60 -8.61 22.11
C SER A 214 -24.73 -7.59 22.89
N GLY A 215 -24.72 -6.27 22.64
CA GLY A 215 -25.45 -5.40 21.71
C GLY A 215 -25.11 -3.89 21.95
N SER A 216 -25.54 -3.03 21.00
CA SER A 216 -25.83 -1.56 21.12
C SER A 216 -24.67 -0.52 21.20
N VAL A 217 -24.35 0.25 20.13
CA VAL A 217 -24.94 1.51 19.61
C VAL A 217 -24.75 2.77 20.49
N LYS A 218 -24.02 3.77 19.97
CA LYS A 218 -24.42 5.20 19.99
C LYS A 218 -23.56 6.10 19.08
N GLN A 219 -24.25 7.11 18.57
CA GLN A 219 -23.97 8.09 17.52
C GLN A 219 -24.05 9.48 18.18
N LEU A 220 -23.15 10.43 17.88
CA LEU A 220 -23.45 11.89 17.78
C LEU A 220 -22.20 12.78 17.53
N LEU A 221 -22.40 13.77 16.65
CA LEU A 221 -21.87 15.15 16.57
C LEU A 221 -20.48 15.44 15.97
N GLU A 222 -20.52 16.07 14.78
CA GLU A 222 -19.58 17.12 14.34
C GLU A 222 -20.00 18.50 14.89
N PRO A 223 -19.09 19.50 14.85
CA PRO A 223 -19.45 20.72 14.11
C PRO A 223 -18.35 21.33 13.23
N LYS A 224 -18.81 21.66 12.01
CA LYS A 224 -18.52 22.72 11.03
C LYS A 224 -17.70 24.01 11.40
N VAL A 225 -16.89 24.43 10.41
CA VAL A 225 -16.51 25.81 9.94
C VAL A 225 -15.27 26.53 10.53
N LYS A 226 -14.25 26.82 9.69
CA LYS A 226 -13.99 28.16 9.09
C LYS A 226 -12.83 28.17 8.08
N ALA A 227 -13.08 28.77 6.92
CA ALA A 227 -12.11 29.09 5.87
C ALA A 227 -11.43 30.45 6.13
N LYS A 228 -10.18 30.61 5.68
CA LYS A 228 -9.54 31.92 5.44
C LYS A 228 -8.66 31.88 4.18
N GLU A 229 -8.61 33.04 3.54
CA GLU A 229 -8.25 33.33 2.15
C GLU A 229 -6.77 33.23 1.72
N LYS A 230 -6.67 32.99 0.41
CA LYS A 230 -5.70 33.42 -0.62
C LYS A 230 -4.53 34.33 -0.21
N LYS A 231 -3.33 33.96 -0.70
CA LYS A 231 -2.45 34.87 -1.45
C LYS A 231 -2.03 34.24 -2.78
N LYS A 232 -2.24 35.02 -3.85
CA LYS A 232 -1.99 34.76 -5.27
C LYS A 232 -0.54 35.17 -5.56
N SER A 233 0.25 34.30 -6.19
CA SER A 233 1.50 34.68 -6.85
C SER A 233 1.51 34.04 -8.22
N THR A 234 1.47 34.91 -9.21
CA THR A 234 1.43 34.63 -10.64
C THR A 234 2.87 34.47 -11.11
N ALA A 235 3.23 33.31 -11.66
CA ALA A 235 4.47 33.16 -12.41
C ALA A 235 4.20 32.28 -13.64
N GLN A 236 4.27 32.93 -14.79
CA GLN A 236 4.23 32.35 -16.12
C GLN A 236 5.32 31.27 -16.25
N HIS A 237 4.99 30.11 -16.82
CA HIS A 237 5.99 29.10 -17.15
C HIS A 237 5.93 28.74 -18.63
N LYS A 238 6.82 29.39 -19.39
CA LYS A 238 7.26 29.00 -20.73
C LYS A 238 8.02 27.68 -20.60
N VAL A 239 7.66 26.69 -21.41
CA VAL A 239 8.27 25.35 -21.43
C VAL A 239 9.73 25.43 -21.91
N PRO A 240 10.73 25.00 -21.12
CA PRO A 240 12.11 24.89 -21.60
C PRO A 240 12.29 23.67 -22.53
N GLN A 241 12.82 23.87 -23.73
CA GLN A 241 13.00 22.87 -24.79
C GLN A 241 14.05 21.77 -24.51
N HIS A 242 14.73 21.74 -23.36
CA HIS A 242 15.86 20.82 -23.12
C HIS A 242 15.47 19.42 -22.58
N LEU A 243 14.18 19.08 -22.50
CA LEU A 243 13.72 17.76 -22.05
C LEU A 243 13.13 16.85 -23.15
N LYS A 244 13.20 17.27 -24.42
CA LYS A 244 12.80 16.41 -25.56
C LYS A 244 13.86 15.38 -25.99
N LYS A 245 15.07 15.37 -25.41
CA LYS A 245 16.19 14.53 -25.90
C LYS A 245 16.50 13.24 -25.11
N VAL A 246 15.61 12.79 -24.22
CA VAL A 246 15.85 11.55 -23.43
C VAL A 246 14.90 10.40 -23.81
N ILE A 247 13.94 10.61 -24.72
CA ILE A 247 13.02 9.53 -25.16
C ILE A 247 13.37 9.01 -26.57
N GLU A 248 14.27 9.65 -27.30
CA GLU A 248 14.68 9.21 -28.64
C GLU A 248 15.99 8.39 -28.66
N LYS A 249 16.70 8.29 -27.52
CA LYS A 249 17.96 7.52 -27.42
C LYS A 249 17.80 6.08 -26.91
N THR A 250 16.61 5.68 -26.46
CA THR A 250 16.32 4.30 -26.00
C THR A 250 15.55 3.45 -27.02
N SER A 251 15.26 4.00 -28.21
CA SER A 251 14.62 3.27 -29.32
C SER A 251 15.61 2.76 -30.38
N LYS A 252 16.89 3.15 -30.35
CA LYS A 252 17.91 2.68 -31.30
C LYS A 252 18.80 1.54 -30.77
N ASP A 253 18.84 1.30 -29.46
CA ASP A 253 19.66 0.22 -28.87
C ASP A 253 18.94 -1.13 -28.73
N LYS A 254 17.69 -1.25 -29.23
CA LYS A 254 16.95 -2.53 -29.28
C LYS A 254 16.86 -3.19 -30.66
N VAL A 255 17.46 -2.59 -31.70
CA VAL A 255 17.46 -3.18 -33.05
C VAL A 255 18.78 -3.91 -33.36
N ASN A 256 19.81 -3.82 -32.50
CA ASN A 256 21.14 -4.38 -32.81
C ASN A 256 21.57 -5.60 -31.98
N VAL A 257 20.63 -6.37 -31.41
CA VAL A 257 20.92 -7.63 -30.67
C VAL A 257 20.10 -8.81 -31.21
N VAL A 258 19.62 -8.75 -32.46
CA VAL A 258 18.97 -9.90 -33.13
C VAL A 258 19.69 -10.28 -34.42
N SER A 259 21.01 -10.03 -34.50
CA SER A 259 21.80 -10.43 -35.67
C SER A 259 23.20 -10.95 -35.31
N ASN A 260 23.36 -11.56 -34.14
CA ASN A 260 24.48 -12.47 -33.89
C ASN A 260 24.13 -13.39 -32.71
N VAL A 261 24.25 -14.69 -32.98
CA VAL A 261 23.92 -15.88 -32.17
C VAL A 261 22.48 -16.37 -32.29
#